data_AF-A0A928BHT0-F1
#
_entry.id   AF-A0A928BHT0-F1
#
_cell.length_a   1.000
_cell.length_b   1.000
_cell.length_c   1.000
_cell.angle_alpha   90.00
_cell.angle_beta   90.00
_cell.angle_gamma   90.00
#
_symmetry.space_group_name_H-M   'P 1'
#
loop_
_entity.id
_entity.type
_entity.pdbx_description
1 polymer ?
#
loop_
_entity_poly.entity_id
_entity_poly.type
_entity_poly.pdbx_seq_one_letter_code
_entity_poly.pdbx_strand_id
1 'polypeptide(L)'
;MEKTFIRVRSVKDITIFISLIVLGGILIALPIGEGINITGFFLIFAGIILAFCLKTGYKDQQTGEKFSRKERYFQQAMHAVLSDAIVSRPESIDLSEEDKGNAIKLDIYFNKETDKAYIQLFEYVPYKYEPCSEIYEYNASRITNLIK
;
A
#
# COMPACT_ATOMS: atom_id res chain seq x y z
N MET A 1 -20.97 5.35 -2.07
CA MET A 1 -20.88 4.68 -0.76
C MET A 1 -19.59 5.14 -0.09
N GLU A 2 -19.63 5.76 1.10
CA GLU A 2 -18.40 6.21 1.76
C GLU A 2 -17.64 5.01 2.35
N LYS A 3 -16.59 4.56 1.63
CA LYS A 3 -15.66 3.54 2.10
C LYS A 3 -14.47 4.21 2.77
N THR A 4 -14.24 3.92 4.04
CA THR A 4 -13.11 4.45 4.81
C THR A 4 -12.09 3.34 5.07
N PHE A 5 -10.87 3.54 4.55
CA PHE A 5 -9.75 2.62 4.76
C PHE A 5 -8.82 3.13 5.86
N ILE A 6 -8.61 2.33 6.90
CA ILE A 6 -7.63 2.62 7.95
C ILE A 6 -6.32 1.87 7.71
N ARG A 7 -5.19 2.51 8.01
CA ARG A 7 -3.89 1.85 7.96
C ARG A 7 -3.73 0.85 9.10
N VAL A 8 -3.39 -0.38 8.75
CA VAL A 8 -3.16 -1.50 9.67
C VAL A 8 -1.81 -2.14 9.39
N ARG A 9 -1.31 -2.93 10.35
CA ARG A 9 -0.10 -3.72 10.16
C ARG A 9 -0.39 -4.87 9.20
N SER A 10 0.42 -4.96 8.14
CA SER A 10 0.43 -6.10 7.25
C SER A 10 1.14 -7.29 7.89
N VAL A 11 0.90 -8.50 7.39
CA VAL A 11 1.67 -9.70 7.78
C VAL A 11 3.15 -9.49 7.48
N LYS A 12 3.48 -8.82 6.37
CA LYS A 12 4.86 -8.47 6.02
C LYS A 12 5.51 -7.57 7.08
N ASP A 13 4.79 -6.55 7.57
CA ASP A 13 5.27 -5.66 8.62
C ASP A 13 5.61 -6.47 9.88
N ILE A 14 4.70 -7.38 10.26
CA ILE A 14 4.85 -8.27 11.42
C ILE A 14 6.09 -9.16 11.28
N THR A 15 6.24 -9.81 10.13
CA THR A 15 7.41 -10.67 9.88
C THR A 15 8.71 -9.88 9.98
N ILE A 16 8.77 -8.67 9.43
CA ILE A 16 9.99 -7.83 9.45
C ILE A 16 10.39 -7.50 10.89
N PHE A 17 9.50 -6.89 11.69
CA PHE A 17 9.91 -6.47 13.02
C PHE A 17 10.17 -7.65 13.97
N ILE A 18 9.40 -8.73 13.87
CA ILE A 18 9.63 -9.93 14.69
C ILE A 18 10.99 -10.55 14.35
N SER A 19 11.31 -10.67 13.06
CA SER A 19 12.60 -11.25 12.63
C SER A 19 13.79 -10.47 13.17
N LEU A 20 13.72 -9.14 13.20
CA LEU A 20 14.76 -8.28 13.77
C LEU A 20 14.91 -8.46 15.28
N ILE A 21 13.79 -8.54 16.02
CA ILE A 21 13.81 -8.75 17.47
C ILE A 21 14.39 -10.13 17.81
N VAL A 22 13.96 -11.18 17.11
CA VAL A 22 14.43 -12.55 17.35
C VAL A 22 15.92 -12.66 17.01
N LEU A 23 16.34 -12.16 15.85
CA LEU A 23 17.74 -12.19 15.45
C LEU A 23 18.63 -11.40 16.41
N GLY A 24 18.19 -10.21 16.83
CA GLY A 24 18.90 -9.40 17.81
C GLY A 24 19.02 -10.09 19.18
N GLY A 25 17.96 -10.77 19.63
CA GLY A 25 17.97 -11.57 20.86
C GLY A 25 18.96 -12.74 20.80
N ILE A 26 19.02 -13.43 19.67
CA ILE A 26 20.00 -14.52 19.46
C ILE A 26 21.43 -13.98 19.53
N LEU A 27 21.72 -12.85 18.88
CA LEU A 27 23.06 -12.27 18.88
C LEU A 27 23.53 -11.83 20.27
N ILE A 28 22.63 -11.37 21.14
CA ILE A 28 22.97 -11.01 22.53
C ILE A 28 23.21 -12.26 23.38
N ALA A 29 22.47 -13.34 23.13
CA ALA A 29 22.56 -14.56 23.93
C ALA A 29 23.82 -15.39 23.65
N LEU A 30 24.45 -15.21 22.49
CA LEU A 30 25.65 -15.96 22.11
C LEU A 30 26.92 -15.28 22.66
N PRO A 31 27.83 -16.01 23.35
CA PRO A 31 29.03 -15.43 23.97
C PRO A 31 30.16 -15.24 22.93
N ILE A 32 29.92 -14.45 21.88
CA ILE A 32 30.85 -14.32 20.74
C ILE A 32 31.74 -13.07 20.88
N GLY A 33 31.23 -11.99 21.48
CA GLY A 33 32.01 -10.78 21.75
C GLY A 33 31.14 -9.53 21.93
N GLU A 34 31.68 -8.51 22.60
CA GLU A 34 30.93 -7.29 22.99
C GLU A 34 30.34 -6.54 21.78
N GLY A 35 31.06 -6.47 20.66
CA GLY A 35 30.57 -5.82 19.43
C GLY A 35 29.34 -6.50 18.81
N ILE A 36 29.23 -7.83 18.94
CA ILE A 36 28.09 -8.60 18.44
C ILE A 36 26.88 -8.38 19.34
N ASN A 37 27.09 -8.29 20.65
CA ASN A 37 26.03 -7.97 21.62
C ASN A 37 25.46 -6.57 21.37
N ILE A 38 26.32 -5.57 21.11
CA ILE A 38 25.89 -4.21 20.75
C ILE A 38 25.07 -4.23 19.45
N THR A 39 25.52 -4.96 18.43
CA THR A 39 24.78 -5.12 17.17
C THR A 39 23.40 -5.75 17.41
N GLY A 40 23.32 -6.79 18.24
CA GLY A 40 22.07 -7.43 18.62
C GLY A 40 21.11 -6.46 19.33
N PHE A 41 21.62 -5.59 20.20
CA PHE A 41 20.81 -4.56 20.87
C PHE A 41 20.21 -3.56 19.87
N PHE A 42 21.00 -3.10 18.90
CA PHE A 42 20.50 -2.20 17.83
C PHE A 42 19.44 -2.86 16.96
N LEU A 43 19.56 -4.17 16.66
CA LEU A 43 18.54 -4.90 15.90
C LEU A 43 17.21 -5.00 16.66
N ILE A 44 17.26 -5.29 17.97
CA ILE A 44 16.05 -5.30 18.81
C ILE A 44 15.41 -3.91 18.82
N PHE A 45 16.22 -2.87 19.04
CA PHE A 45 15.73 -1.49 19.09
C PHE A 45 15.10 -1.06 17.76
N ALA A 46 15.75 -1.36 16.64
CA ALA A 46 15.20 -1.13 15.31
C ALA A 46 13.89 -1.89 15.08
N GLY A 47 13.82 -3.16 15.50
CA GLY A 47 12.59 -3.96 15.44
C GLY A 47 11.44 -3.32 16.23
N ILE A 48 11.70 -2.85 17.45
CA ILE A 48 10.69 -2.16 18.27
C ILE A 48 10.20 -0.89 17.57
N ILE A 49 11.10 -0.05 17.05
CA ILE A 49 10.72 1.17 16.30
C ILE A 49 9.84 0.80 15.10
N LEU A 50 10.27 -0.18 14.30
CA LEU A 50 9.52 -0.63 13.13
C LEU A 50 8.15 -1.20 13.50
N ALA A 51 8.00 -1.84 14.67
CA ALA A 51 6.71 -2.31 15.15
C ALA A 51 5.72 -1.15 15.36
N PHE A 52 6.18 0.04 15.74
CA PHE A 52 5.32 1.22 15.87
C PHE A 52 5.11 1.98 14.56
N CYS A 53 6.13 2.02 13.69
CA CYS A 53 6.11 2.83 12.48
C CYS A 53 5.49 2.12 11.25
N LEU A 54 5.67 0.80 11.10
CA LEU A 54 5.20 0.09 9.91
C LEU A 54 3.69 -0.19 9.99
N LYS A 55 2.93 0.49 9.12
CA LYS A 55 1.51 0.21 8.85
C LYS A 55 1.27 0.30 7.34
N THR A 56 1.61 -0.78 6.63
CA THR A 56 1.55 -0.81 5.16
C THR A 56 0.24 -1.39 4.62
N GLY A 57 -0.53 -2.10 5.45
CA GLY A 57 -1.83 -2.65 5.08
C GLY A 57 -2.97 -1.65 5.25
N TYR A 58 -4.10 -1.94 4.61
CA TYR A 58 -5.34 -1.18 4.75
C TYR A 58 -6.46 -2.09 5.22
N LYS A 59 -7.38 -1.58 6.02
CA LYS A 59 -8.57 -2.31 6.47
C LYS A 59 -9.79 -1.44 6.23
N ASP A 60 -10.81 -2.01 5.62
CA ASP A 60 -12.12 -1.37 5.50
C ASP A 60 -12.79 -1.35 6.89
N GLN A 61 -13.22 -0.17 7.34
CA GLN A 61 -13.87 -0.03 8.64
C GLN A 61 -15.21 -0.74 8.73
N GLN A 62 -15.96 -0.84 7.62
CA GLN A 62 -17.30 -1.42 7.64
C GLN A 62 -17.28 -2.94 7.61
N THR A 63 -16.51 -3.50 6.68
CA THR A 63 -16.45 -4.96 6.47
C THR A 63 -15.37 -5.65 7.30
N GLY A 64 -14.37 -4.90 7.75
CA GLY A 64 -13.21 -5.44 8.43
C GLY A 64 -12.22 -6.18 7.52
N GLU A 65 -12.48 -6.23 6.21
CA GLU A 65 -11.61 -6.87 5.22
C GLU A 65 -10.29 -6.09 5.08
N LYS A 66 -9.20 -6.82 4.86
CA LYS A 66 -7.86 -6.26 4.68
C LYS A 66 -7.54 -6.13 3.18
N PHE A 67 -6.95 -5.01 2.81
CA PHE A 67 -6.56 -4.68 1.45
C PHE A 67 -5.09 -4.26 1.40
N SER A 68 -4.44 -4.56 0.29
CA SER A 68 -3.18 -3.93 -0.12
C SER A 68 -3.50 -2.70 -0.96
N ARG A 69 -2.63 -1.68 -0.93
CA ARG A 69 -2.79 -0.49 -1.78
C ARG A 69 -1.70 -0.39 -2.81
N LYS A 70 -2.06 -0.03 -4.04
CA LYS A 70 -1.17 0.39 -5.11
C LYS A 70 -1.54 1.80 -5.53
N GLU A 71 -0.56 2.68 -5.68
CA GLU A 71 -0.76 4.04 -6.18
C GLU A 71 -0.07 4.13 -7.55
N ARG A 72 -0.71 4.79 -8.51
CA ARG A 72 -0.19 5.04 -9.86
C ARG A 72 -0.34 6.52 -10.19
N TYR A 73 0.63 7.09 -10.89
CA TYR A 73 0.66 8.53 -11.17
C TYR A 73 0.64 8.79 -12.68
N PHE A 74 -0.16 9.76 -13.08
CA PHE A 74 -0.40 10.11 -14.48
C PHE A 74 -0.37 11.64 -14.68
N GLN A 75 -0.17 12.03 -15.93
CA GLN A 75 -0.27 13.42 -16.39
C GLN A 75 -1.73 13.91 -16.52
N GLN A 76 -1.93 15.24 -16.47
CA GLN A 76 -3.27 15.86 -16.51
C GLN A 76 -4.06 15.53 -17.78
N ALA A 77 -3.37 15.35 -18.92
CA ALA A 77 -4.00 15.00 -20.20
C ALA A 77 -4.78 13.68 -20.14
N MET A 78 -4.42 12.79 -19.22
CA MET A 78 -5.07 11.49 -19.03
C MET A 78 -6.36 11.57 -18.21
N HIS A 79 -6.75 12.76 -17.69
CA HIS A 79 -7.92 12.89 -16.80
C HIS A 79 -9.19 12.31 -17.41
N ALA A 80 -9.57 12.81 -18.58
CA ALA A 80 -10.80 12.39 -19.26
C ALA A 80 -10.78 10.89 -19.60
N VAL A 81 -9.61 10.39 -20.02
CA VAL A 81 -9.41 8.97 -20.37
C VAL A 81 -9.55 8.09 -19.14
N LEU A 82 -8.91 8.46 -18.02
CA LEU A 82 -8.96 7.70 -16.77
C LEU A 82 -10.35 7.74 -16.13
N SER A 83 -11.01 8.90 -16.13
CA SER A 83 -12.36 9.02 -15.58
C SER A 83 -13.37 8.15 -16.33
N ASP A 84 -13.25 8.04 -17.65
CA ASP A 84 -14.13 7.19 -18.46
C ASP A 84 -13.74 5.70 -18.39
N ALA A 85 -12.43 5.42 -18.44
CA ALA A 85 -11.91 4.06 -18.39
C ALA A 85 -12.22 3.39 -17.04
N ILE A 86 -12.15 4.11 -15.93
CA ILE A 86 -12.48 3.53 -14.62
C ILE A 86 -13.92 3.06 -14.63
N VAL A 87 -14.89 3.86 -15.08
CA VAL A 87 -16.31 3.48 -15.09
C VAL A 87 -16.57 2.30 -16.02
N SER A 88 -16.01 2.34 -17.23
CA SER A 88 -16.37 1.41 -18.32
C SER A 88 -15.50 0.14 -18.34
N ARG A 89 -14.17 0.31 -18.44
CA ARG A 89 -13.17 -0.77 -18.61
C ARG A 89 -11.86 -0.41 -17.92
N PRO A 90 -11.74 -0.64 -16.61
CA PRO A 90 -10.50 -0.33 -15.87
C PRO A 90 -9.31 -1.17 -16.36
N GLU A 91 -9.57 -2.33 -16.96
CA GLU A 91 -8.55 -3.21 -17.53
C GLU A 91 -7.82 -2.64 -18.76
N SER A 92 -8.40 -1.66 -19.45
CA SER A 92 -7.83 -1.04 -20.64
C SER A 92 -7.01 0.22 -20.35
N ILE A 93 -6.83 0.58 -19.07
CA ILE A 93 -5.96 1.70 -18.70
C ILE A 93 -4.53 1.35 -19.12
N ASP A 94 -3.98 2.17 -20.03
CA ASP A 94 -2.61 2.02 -20.48
C ASP A 94 -1.63 2.54 -19.42
N LEU A 95 -0.76 1.64 -18.96
CA LEU A 95 0.29 1.92 -17.99
C LEU A 95 1.56 2.47 -18.66
N SER A 96 1.63 2.54 -19.99
CA SER A 96 2.78 3.12 -20.70
C SER A 96 2.97 4.62 -20.42
N GLU A 97 1.90 5.28 -19.98
CA GLU A 97 1.85 6.69 -19.58
C GLU A 97 2.04 6.90 -18.07
N GLU A 98 2.24 5.81 -17.31
CA GLU A 98 2.59 5.87 -15.88
C GLU A 98 3.93 6.63 -15.70
N ASP A 99 4.04 7.41 -14.62
CA ASP A 99 5.23 8.19 -14.22
C ASP A 99 5.63 9.33 -15.17
N LYS A 100 4.87 9.59 -16.25
CA LYS A 100 5.08 10.76 -17.12
C LYS A 100 4.52 12.06 -16.53
N GLY A 101 3.91 11.99 -15.34
CA GLY A 101 3.39 13.14 -14.61
C GLY A 101 2.84 12.74 -13.25
N ASN A 102 2.55 13.75 -12.41
CA ASN A 102 2.04 13.60 -11.05
C ASN A 102 0.75 14.39 -10.81
N ALA A 103 0.03 14.71 -11.88
CA ALA A 103 -1.17 15.54 -11.77
C ALA A 103 -2.38 14.72 -11.32
N ILE A 104 -2.41 13.43 -11.66
CA ILE A 104 -3.49 12.52 -11.33
C ILE A 104 -2.91 11.31 -10.64
N LYS A 105 -3.52 10.91 -9.53
CA LYS A 105 -3.16 9.73 -8.77
C LYS A 105 -4.33 8.75 -8.77
N LEU A 106 -4.05 7.50 -9.10
CA LEU A 106 -4.97 6.38 -9.05
C LEU A 106 -4.63 5.51 -7.84
N ASP A 107 -5.50 5.51 -6.83
CA ASP A 107 -5.37 4.61 -5.68
C ASP A 107 -6.21 3.35 -5.92
N ILE A 108 -5.55 2.20 -5.79
CA ILE A 108 -6.17 0.88 -5.97
C ILE A 108 -5.99 0.10 -4.68
N TYR A 109 -7.08 -0.18 -3.99
CA TYR A 109 -7.13 -1.08 -2.84
C TYR A 109 -7.56 -2.45 -3.31
N PHE A 110 -6.81 -3.51 -3.06
CA PHE A 110 -7.13 -4.84 -3.57
C PHE A 110 -6.89 -5.94 -2.53
N ASN A 111 -7.72 -6.97 -2.58
CA ASN A 111 -7.57 -8.21 -1.85
C ASN A 111 -7.73 -9.38 -2.83
N LYS A 112 -6.65 -10.15 -3.02
CA LYS A 112 -6.62 -11.30 -3.93
C LYS A 112 -7.34 -12.53 -3.37
N GLU A 113 -7.48 -12.62 -2.05
CA GLU A 113 -8.15 -13.75 -1.39
C GLU A 113 -9.67 -13.66 -1.51
N THR A 114 -10.23 -12.46 -1.38
CA THR A 114 -11.66 -12.19 -1.51
C THR A 114 -12.07 -11.72 -2.91
N ASP A 115 -11.12 -11.67 -3.84
CA ASP A 115 -11.27 -11.15 -5.22
C ASP A 115 -11.91 -9.76 -5.30
N LYS A 116 -11.66 -8.87 -4.34
CA LYS A 116 -12.23 -7.51 -4.31
C LYS A 116 -11.18 -6.45 -4.55
N ALA A 117 -11.56 -5.42 -5.29
CA ALA A 117 -10.76 -4.22 -5.47
C ALA A 117 -11.62 -2.96 -5.50
N TYR A 118 -11.04 -1.87 -5.01
CA TYR A 118 -11.62 -0.54 -5.00
C TYR A 118 -10.65 0.42 -5.66
N ILE A 119 -11.16 1.24 -6.58
CA ILE A 119 -10.38 2.20 -7.35
C ILE A 119 -10.93 3.60 -7.10
N GLN A 120 -10.04 4.57 -6.90
CA GLN A 120 -10.39 5.98 -6.79
C GLN A 120 -9.35 6.87 -7.46
N LEU A 121 -9.82 7.90 -8.17
CA LEU A 121 -8.98 8.96 -8.71
C LEU A 121 -8.84 10.13 -7.74
N PHE A 122 -7.64 10.69 -7.78
CA PHE A 122 -7.29 11.91 -7.10
C PHE A 122 -6.62 12.86 -8.09
N GLU A 123 -6.93 14.14 -7.97
CA GLU A 123 -6.30 15.20 -8.73
C GLU A 123 -5.38 16.01 -7.81
N TYR A 124 -4.23 16.42 -8.33
CA TYR A 124 -3.31 17.30 -7.66
C TYR A 124 -3.80 18.74 -7.75
N VAL A 125 -4.38 19.22 -6.65
CA VAL A 125 -4.75 20.61 -6.41
C VAL A 125 -3.61 21.21 -5.56
N PRO A 126 -3.25 22.51 -5.63
CA PRO A 126 -2.03 23.01 -5.02
C PRO A 126 -1.74 22.47 -3.61
N TYR A 127 -0.62 21.75 -3.50
CA TYR A 127 -0.10 21.10 -2.28
C TYR A 127 -0.85 19.86 -1.75
N LYS A 128 -1.89 19.34 -2.42
CA LYS A 128 -2.62 18.14 -1.98
C LYS A 128 -3.30 17.36 -3.11
N TYR A 129 -3.48 16.07 -2.89
CA TYR A 129 -4.33 15.23 -3.73
C TYR A 129 -5.75 15.22 -3.19
N GLU A 130 -6.72 15.66 -3.99
CA GLU A 130 -8.14 15.65 -3.64
C GLU A 130 -8.88 14.60 -4.48
N PRO A 131 -9.83 13.86 -3.88
CA PRO A 131 -10.60 12.87 -4.62
C PRO A 131 -11.42 13.57 -5.71
N CYS A 132 -11.21 13.18 -6.97
CA CYS A 132 -11.96 13.69 -8.11
C CYS A 132 -12.97 12.68 -8.67
N SER A 133 -12.99 11.45 -8.14
CA SER A 133 -13.99 10.43 -8.47
C SER A 133 -14.60 9.78 -7.22
N GLU A 134 -15.75 9.14 -7.43
CA GLU A 134 -16.27 8.15 -6.49
C GLU A 134 -15.36 6.92 -6.41
N ILE A 135 -15.60 6.08 -5.40
CA ILE A 135 -14.92 4.80 -5.25
C ILE A 135 -15.69 3.76 -6.05
N TYR A 136 -15.01 3.11 -6.99
CA TYR A 136 -15.58 2.06 -7.82
C TYR A 136 -15.09 0.69 -7.36
N GLU A 137 -16.03 -0.26 -7.24
CA GLU A 137 -15.76 -1.64 -6.85
C GLU A 137 -15.62 -2.55 -8.08
N TYR A 138 -14.54 -3.34 -8.11
CA TYR A 138 -14.24 -4.31 -9.16
C TYR A 138 -13.74 -5.61 -8.55
N ASN A 139 -13.75 -6.67 -9.36
CA ASN A 139 -13.06 -7.90 -9.01
C ASN A 139 -11.55 -7.72 -9.17
N ALA A 140 -10.75 -8.16 -8.21
CA ALA A 140 -9.28 -8.02 -8.25
C ALA A 140 -8.69 -8.70 -9.50
N SER A 141 -9.28 -9.83 -9.92
CA SER A 141 -8.92 -10.57 -11.13
C SER A 141 -9.07 -9.74 -12.41
N ARG A 142 -10.09 -8.87 -12.45
CA ARG A 142 -10.40 -8.03 -13.63
C ARG A 142 -9.37 -6.92 -13.84
N ILE A 143 -8.79 -6.41 -12.76
CA ILE A 143 -7.85 -5.28 -12.80
C ILE A 143 -6.39 -5.71 -12.57
N THR A 144 -6.08 -6.97 -12.87
CA THR A 144 -4.75 -7.57 -12.63
C THR A 144 -3.61 -6.74 -13.23
N ASN A 145 -3.82 -6.13 -14.40
CA ASN A 145 -2.82 -5.29 -15.06
C ASN A 145 -2.42 -4.09 -14.18
N LEU A 146 -3.37 -3.48 -13.46
CA LEU A 146 -3.11 -2.33 -12.62
C LEU A 146 -2.45 -2.69 -11.29
N ILE A 147 -2.70 -3.91 -10.80
CA ILE A 147 -2.20 -4.43 -9.52
C ILE A 147 -0.74 -4.90 -9.62
N LYS A 148 -0.28 -5.36 -10.79
CA LYS A 148 1.10 -5.87 -11.00
C LYS A 148 2.15 -4.79 -10.74
#